data_AF-A0A4Y5SP20-F1
#
_entry.id   AF-A0A4Y5SP20-F1
#
_cell.length_a   1.000
_cell.length_b   1.000
_cell.length_c   1.000
_cell.angle_alpha   90.00
_cell.angle_beta   90.00
_cell.angle_gamma   90.00
#
_symmetry.space_group_name_H-M   'P 1'
#
loop_
_entity.id
_entity.type
_entity.pdbx_description
1 polymer ?
#
loop_
_entity_poly.entity_id
_entity_poly.type
_entity_poly.pdbx_seq_one_letter_code
_entity_poly.pdbx_strand_id
1 'polypeptide(L)'
;MESKRLALLFTGFLVILLLFYFAREERGQKSCLLEKSETKIECPAVHVMFADEGMDVVEYHQNGTAVHFAEMYLRGMVINESPPQGGPQIFTEESNWTEELGIKPPCVLQGQSGLVDLREPGYLLLWPVLNHVDCNGPREVTPQKLKSSLAPAGKVYLAYYVVPTKEGEFRVYESIAWGGPVKFEDVKVKCTCSIETLMAKVDDAVKSAGFVQVPSWDISGSNEHLMPLGATMYRRGDDYLYVEFSEAKGMDLVRVLMIMGDEKTVKAYAEAFTAGSIEG
;
A
#
# COMPACT_ATOMS: atom_id res chain seq x y z
N MET A 1 9.02 -26.66 57.52
CA MET A 1 8.24 -25.41 57.34
C MET A 1 8.66 -24.61 56.09
N GLU A 2 9.73 -25.02 55.38
CA GLU A 2 10.27 -24.28 54.22
C GLU A 2 9.62 -24.63 52.87
N SER A 3 9.17 -25.87 52.66
CA SER A 3 8.57 -26.31 51.39
C SER A 3 7.29 -25.55 51.00
N LYS A 4 6.46 -25.16 51.97
CA LYS A 4 5.22 -24.40 51.71
C LYS A 4 5.46 -22.96 51.25
N ARG A 5 6.56 -22.34 51.69
CA ARG A 5 6.93 -20.96 51.28
C ARG A 5 7.49 -20.93 49.85
N LEU A 6 8.21 -21.97 49.45
CA LEU A 6 8.76 -22.09 48.09
C LEU A 6 7.65 -22.32 47.04
N ALA A 7 6.65 -23.13 47.36
CA ALA A 7 5.50 -23.37 46.48
C ALA A 7 4.64 -22.10 46.25
N LEU A 8 4.44 -21.28 47.29
CA LEU A 8 3.72 -19.99 47.20
C LEU A 8 4.46 -18.93 46.38
N LEU A 9 5.80 -18.93 46.42
CA LEU A 9 6.62 -18.04 45.61
C LEU A 9 6.60 -18.44 44.13
N PHE A 10 6.64 -19.74 43.83
CA PHE A 10 6.57 -20.24 42.46
C PHE A 10 5.20 -20.00 41.80
N THR A 11 4.10 -20.24 42.52
CA THR A 11 2.76 -19.95 41.99
C THR A 11 2.52 -18.46 41.83
N GLY A 12 2.98 -17.63 42.77
CA GLY A 12 2.91 -16.17 42.65
C GLY A 12 3.67 -15.64 41.43
N PHE A 13 4.88 -16.14 41.18
CA PHE A 13 5.69 -15.75 40.02
C PHE A 13 5.05 -16.19 38.69
N LEU A 14 4.47 -17.39 38.64
CA LEU A 14 3.79 -17.90 37.44
C LEU A 14 2.53 -17.10 37.12
N VAL A 15 1.75 -16.71 38.14
CA VAL A 15 0.57 -15.85 37.97
C VAL A 15 0.97 -14.46 37.49
N ILE A 16 2.06 -13.90 38.01
CA ILE A 16 2.58 -12.60 37.54
C ILE A 16 3.02 -12.70 36.08
N LEU A 17 3.74 -13.75 35.69
CA LEU A 17 4.13 -13.99 34.29
C LEU A 17 2.91 -14.16 33.37
N LEU A 18 1.89 -14.90 33.80
CA LEU A 18 0.64 -15.05 33.05
C LEU A 18 -0.09 -13.71 32.93
N LEU A 19 -0.15 -12.90 34.00
CA LEU A 19 -0.75 -11.57 33.96
C LEU A 19 0.04 -10.62 33.03
N PHE A 20 1.37 -10.69 33.00
CA PHE A 20 2.17 -9.93 32.04
C PHE A 20 2.00 -10.44 30.60
N TYR A 21 1.83 -11.76 30.41
CA TYR A 21 1.53 -12.35 29.10
C TYR A 21 0.17 -11.88 28.59
N PHE A 22 -0.89 -12.04 29.39
CA PHE A 22 -2.25 -11.58 29.04
C PHE A 22 -2.37 -10.06 28.93
N ALA A 23 -1.70 -9.28 29.78
CA ALA A 23 -1.70 -7.82 29.67
C ALA A 23 -0.87 -7.32 28.46
N ARG A 24 0.13 -8.09 28.01
CA ARG A 24 0.86 -7.85 26.76
C ARG A 24 0.03 -8.24 25.54
N GLU A 25 -0.75 -9.33 25.63
CA GLU A 25 -1.71 -9.77 24.62
C GLU A 25 -2.83 -8.73 24.47
N GLU A 26 -3.45 -8.27 25.57
CA GLU A 26 -4.48 -7.21 25.54
C GLU A 26 -3.96 -5.83 25.09
N ARG A 27 -2.71 -5.45 25.42
CA ARG A 27 -2.10 -4.21 24.88
C ARG A 27 -1.63 -4.35 23.43
N GLY A 28 -1.28 -5.56 22.99
CA GLY A 28 -0.87 -5.85 21.60
C GLY A 28 -2.06 -6.06 20.64
N GLN A 29 -3.26 -6.26 21.18
CA GLN A 29 -4.43 -6.73 20.44
C GLN A 29 -5.63 -5.77 20.54
N LYS A 30 -5.40 -4.46 20.53
CA LYS A 30 -6.38 -3.58 19.86
C LYS A 30 -6.18 -3.81 18.36
N SER A 31 -7.11 -4.54 17.73
CA SER A 31 -7.15 -4.66 16.29
C SER A 31 -7.24 -3.26 15.67
N CYS A 32 -6.40 -3.01 14.66
CA CYS A 32 -6.55 -1.80 13.85
C CYS A 32 -7.79 -1.99 12.98
N LEU A 33 -8.76 -1.09 13.11
CA LEU A 33 -10.04 -1.16 12.43
C LEU A 33 -10.20 0.07 11.54
N LEU A 34 -10.73 -0.16 10.34
CA LEU A 34 -11.26 0.93 9.53
C LEU A 34 -12.68 1.22 10.00
N GLU A 35 -12.87 2.34 10.67
CA GLU A 35 -14.20 2.89 10.87
C GLU A 35 -14.61 3.55 9.56
N LYS A 36 -15.71 3.09 8.95
CA LYS A 36 -16.19 3.55 7.65
C LYS A 36 -17.69 3.82 7.72
N SER A 37 -18.10 5.00 7.26
CA SER A 37 -19.52 5.37 7.11
C SER A 37 -19.73 6.08 5.79
N GLU A 38 -20.92 5.94 5.20
CA GLU A 38 -21.30 6.72 4.02
C GLU A 38 -21.31 8.22 4.35
N THR A 39 -20.89 9.04 3.39
CA THR A 39 -21.05 10.50 3.42
C THR A 39 -21.52 10.98 2.05
N LYS A 40 -21.84 12.27 1.92
CA LYS A 40 -22.24 12.87 0.64
C LYS A 40 -21.34 14.05 0.34
N ILE A 41 -20.60 13.96 -0.76
CA ILE A 41 -19.61 14.97 -1.11
C ILE A 41 -20.15 15.86 -2.23
N GLU A 42 -20.38 17.13 -1.90
CA GLU A 42 -20.90 18.15 -2.83
C GLU A 42 -19.73 18.90 -3.49
N CYS A 43 -18.95 18.19 -4.31
CA CYS A 43 -17.86 18.77 -5.10
C CYS A 43 -17.94 18.31 -6.56
N PRO A 44 -18.43 19.16 -7.48
CA PRO A 44 -18.65 18.81 -8.88
C PRO A 44 -17.36 18.75 -9.71
N ALA A 45 -16.24 19.23 -9.16
CA ALA A 45 -15.01 19.52 -9.92
C ALA A 45 -14.14 18.31 -10.27
N VAL A 46 -14.51 17.10 -9.83
CA VAL A 46 -13.63 15.93 -9.91
C VAL A 46 -14.20 14.94 -10.92
N HIS A 47 -14.10 15.29 -12.21
CA HIS A 47 -14.25 14.32 -13.30
C HIS A 47 -12.93 13.58 -13.46
N VAL A 48 -12.83 12.38 -12.89
CA VAL A 48 -11.63 11.55 -12.92
C VAL A 48 -11.87 10.35 -13.83
N MET A 49 -10.99 10.14 -14.79
CA MET A 49 -10.89 8.89 -15.53
C MET A 49 -9.42 8.55 -15.74
N PHE A 50 -8.81 7.97 -14.71
CA PHE A 50 -7.59 7.15 -14.85
C PHE A 50 -7.81 5.71 -14.33
N ALA A 51 -9.07 5.36 -14.07
CA ALA A 51 -9.46 4.21 -13.25
C ALA A 51 -9.26 2.84 -13.91
N ASP A 52 -8.58 2.72 -15.05
CA ASP A 52 -8.46 1.43 -15.71
C ASP A 52 -7.59 0.48 -14.88
N GLU A 53 -6.44 0.92 -14.33
CA GLU A 53 -5.51 0.06 -13.55
C GLU A 53 -4.64 0.80 -12.53
N GLY A 54 -5.16 1.00 -11.32
CA GLY A 54 -4.42 1.72 -10.29
C GLY A 54 -5.16 1.95 -8.98
N MET A 55 -4.57 2.79 -8.15
CA MET A 55 -5.29 3.45 -7.04
C MET A 55 -5.80 4.80 -7.49
N ASP A 56 -6.97 5.21 -6.99
CA ASP A 56 -7.62 6.46 -7.36
C ASP A 56 -8.52 6.91 -6.21
N VAL A 57 -8.03 7.91 -5.47
CA VAL A 57 -8.66 8.42 -4.24
C VAL A 57 -8.63 9.94 -4.24
N VAL A 58 -9.75 10.53 -3.85
CA VAL A 58 -9.88 11.98 -3.66
C VAL A 58 -10.21 12.24 -2.20
N GLU A 59 -9.41 13.05 -1.52
CA GLU A 59 -9.72 13.54 -0.18
C GLU A 59 -10.35 14.92 -0.26
N TYR A 60 -11.42 15.13 0.52
CA TYR A 60 -12.14 16.40 0.57
C TYR A 60 -11.94 17.08 1.91
N HIS A 61 -11.62 18.38 1.84
CA HIS A 61 -11.35 19.20 3.00
C HIS A 61 -12.50 20.19 3.26
N GLN A 62 -12.71 20.52 4.53
CA GLN A 62 -13.79 21.41 4.97
C GLN A 62 -13.70 22.84 4.41
N ASN A 63 -12.53 23.25 3.92
CA ASN A 63 -12.31 24.55 3.29
C ASN A 63 -12.81 24.61 1.82
N GLY A 64 -13.47 23.56 1.32
CA GLY A 64 -13.95 23.49 -0.07
C GLY A 64 -12.87 23.15 -1.09
N THR A 65 -11.74 22.60 -0.64
CA THR A 65 -10.70 22.06 -1.52
C THR A 65 -10.68 20.53 -1.45
N ALA A 66 -10.07 19.91 -2.45
CA ALA A 66 -9.82 18.48 -2.48
C ALA A 66 -8.42 18.19 -2.99
N VAL A 67 -7.88 17.03 -2.64
CA VAL A 67 -6.63 16.52 -3.20
C VAL A 67 -6.91 15.19 -3.86
N HIS A 68 -6.53 15.06 -5.12
CA HIS A 68 -6.69 13.84 -5.90
C HIS A 68 -5.35 13.15 -6.04
N PHE A 69 -5.29 11.89 -5.61
CA PHE A 69 -4.13 11.03 -5.76
C PHE A 69 -4.50 9.76 -6.53
N ALA A 70 -3.73 9.49 -7.57
CA ALA A 70 -3.81 8.24 -8.31
C ALA A 70 -2.43 7.75 -8.71
N GLU A 71 -2.26 6.44 -8.78
CA GLU A 71 -1.10 5.80 -9.38
C GLU A 71 -1.59 4.70 -10.31
N MET A 72 -1.34 4.85 -11.60
CA MET A 72 -1.51 3.76 -12.56
C MET A 72 -0.21 2.99 -12.68
N TYR A 73 -0.31 1.69 -12.53
CA TYR A 73 0.80 0.78 -12.73
C TYR A 73 0.53 0.01 -14.01
N LEU A 74 1.44 0.08 -14.97
CA LEU A 74 1.24 -0.56 -16.26
C LEU A 74 2.46 -1.36 -16.65
N ARG A 75 2.22 -2.48 -17.32
CA ARG A 75 3.27 -3.19 -18.04
C ARG A 75 3.51 -2.46 -19.36
N GLY A 76 4.68 -1.86 -19.50
CA GLY A 76 5.18 -1.38 -20.78
C GLY A 76 5.58 -2.56 -21.67
N MET A 77 5.14 -2.50 -22.91
CA MET A 77 5.33 -3.54 -23.94
C MET A 77 6.79 -3.95 -24.09
N VAL A 78 7.00 -5.17 -24.60
CA VAL A 78 8.31 -5.61 -25.11
C VAL A 78 8.83 -4.54 -26.07
N ILE A 79 10.13 -4.24 -26.01
CA ILE A 79 10.81 -3.37 -26.98
C ILE A 79 10.47 -3.94 -28.38
N ASN A 80 9.54 -3.29 -29.11
CA ASN A 80 9.03 -3.62 -30.47
C ASN A 80 7.64 -4.29 -30.62
N GLU A 81 6.79 -4.39 -29.59
CA GLU A 81 5.43 -4.94 -29.76
C GLU A 81 4.32 -3.88 -29.81
N SER A 82 3.19 -4.23 -30.45
CA SER A 82 1.96 -3.44 -30.45
C SER A 82 1.12 -3.75 -29.20
N PRO A 83 0.36 -2.78 -28.64
CA PRO A 83 -0.35 -2.98 -27.40
C PRO A 83 -1.40 -4.10 -27.53
N PRO A 84 -1.58 -4.94 -26.48
CA PRO A 84 -2.65 -5.94 -26.49
C PRO A 84 -4.02 -5.26 -26.65
N GLN A 85 -4.95 -5.96 -27.31
CA GLN A 85 -6.34 -5.52 -27.39
C GLN A 85 -6.93 -5.58 -25.97
N GLY A 86 -7.01 -4.43 -25.30
CA GLY A 86 -7.35 -4.33 -23.88
C GLY A 86 -6.58 -3.23 -23.13
N GLY A 87 -5.51 -2.68 -23.73
CA GLY A 87 -4.67 -1.68 -23.06
C GLY A 87 -3.57 -2.35 -22.22
N PRO A 88 -2.56 -1.58 -21.76
CA PRO A 88 -1.43 -2.12 -21.03
C PRO A 88 -1.84 -2.50 -19.60
N GLN A 89 -2.08 -3.79 -19.35
CA GLN A 89 -2.40 -4.27 -18.00
C GLN A 89 -1.15 -4.60 -17.18
N ILE A 90 -1.07 -4.21 -15.91
CA ILE A 90 0.04 -4.66 -15.04
C ILE A 90 -0.15 -6.09 -14.56
N PHE A 91 -1.34 -6.45 -14.07
CA PHE A 91 -1.58 -7.78 -13.54
C PHE A 91 -1.84 -8.77 -14.67
N THR A 92 -1.09 -9.86 -14.68
CA THR A 92 -1.36 -10.99 -15.57
C THR A 92 -2.40 -11.92 -14.97
N GLU A 93 -2.47 -12.01 -13.63
CA GLU A 93 -3.44 -12.83 -12.90
C GLU A 93 -3.83 -12.13 -11.59
N GLU A 94 -5.12 -12.21 -11.21
CA GLU A 94 -5.57 -11.79 -9.89
C GLU A 94 -5.03 -12.75 -8.82
N SER A 95 -4.58 -12.20 -7.68
CA SER A 95 -4.04 -13.00 -6.58
C SER A 95 -4.18 -12.25 -5.27
N ASN A 96 -4.70 -12.91 -4.23
CA ASN A 96 -4.83 -12.35 -2.88
C ASN A 96 -3.64 -12.75 -1.98
N TRP A 97 -2.44 -12.85 -2.55
CA TRP A 97 -1.24 -13.38 -1.89
C TRP A 97 -0.93 -12.71 -0.53
N THR A 98 -1.22 -11.42 -0.37
CA THR A 98 -1.00 -10.74 0.92
C THR A 98 -1.98 -11.20 1.99
N GLU A 99 -3.22 -11.57 1.62
CA GLU A 99 -4.20 -12.14 2.55
C GLU A 99 -3.85 -13.59 2.89
N GLU A 100 -3.45 -14.37 1.88
CA GLU A 100 -3.01 -15.76 2.03
C GLU A 100 -1.79 -15.89 2.95
N LEU A 101 -0.86 -14.93 2.88
CA LEU A 101 0.29 -14.84 3.78
C LEU A 101 -0.02 -14.17 5.12
N GLY A 102 -1.22 -13.57 5.28
CA GLY A 102 -1.60 -12.86 6.50
C GLY A 102 -0.86 -11.54 6.72
N ILE A 103 -0.36 -10.90 5.66
CA ILE A 103 0.46 -9.67 5.70
C ILE A 103 -0.27 -8.44 5.15
N LYS A 104 -1.54 -8.57 4.73
CA LYS A 104 -2.35 -7.42 4.27
C LYS A 104 -2.39 -6.34 5.36
N PRO A 105 -2.10 -5.06 5.01
CA PRO A 105 -2.17 -3.98 5.99
C PRO A 105 -3.55 -3.89 6.64
N PRO A 106 -3.65 -3.52 7.92
CA PRO A 106 -4.92 -3.14 8.48
C PRO A 106 -5.41 -1.81 7.90
N CYS A 107 -6.69 -1.50 8.11
CA CYS A 107 -7.30 -0.22 7.72
C CYS A 107 -7.25 0.12 6.22
N VAL A 108 -7.13 -0.85 5.32
CA VAL A 108 -7.11 -0.61 3.86
C VAL A 108 -8.39 0.07 3.40
N LEU A 109 -8.25 1.27 2.82
CA LEU A 109 -9.33 2.02 2.18
C LEU A 109 -9.55 1.54 0.74
N GLN A 110 -8.47 1.38 0.00
CA GLN A 110 -8.44 0.89 -1.37
C GLN A 110 -7.13 0.13 -1.57
N GLY A 111 -7.11 -0.82 -2.49
CA GLY A 111 -5.89 -1.47 -2.92
C GLY A 111 -6.16 -2.76 -3.66
N GLN A 112 -5.11 -3.33 -4.21
CA GLN A 112 -5.17 -4.55 -5.00
C GLN A 112 -3.88 -5.32 -4.85
N SER A 113 -3.97 -6.64 -5.05
CA SER A 113 -2.83 -7.52 -5.17
C SER A 113 -3.00 -8.43 -6.39
N GLY A 114 -1.89 -8.84 -6.97
CA GLY A 114 -1.92 -9.69 -8.15
C GLY A 114 -0.54 -10.18 -8.55
N LEU A 115 -0.51 -11.09 -9.52
CA LEU A 115 0.70 -11.59 -10.14
C LEU A 115 0.99 -10.79 -11.42
N VAL A 116 2.25 -10.47 -11.62
CA VAL A 116 2.81 -9.91 -12.85
C VAL A 116 3.83 -10.90 -13.41
N ASP A 117 3.58 -11.40 -14.63
CA ASP A 117 4.50 -12.32 -15.33
C ASP A 117 5.05 -11.67 -16.62
N LEU A 118 6.31 -11.23 -16.54
CA LEU A 118 7.08 -10.76 -17.69
C LEU A 118 7.83 -11.94 -18.31
N ARG A 119 7.32 -12.47 -19.43
CA ARG A 119 7.99 -13.53 -20.19
C ARG A 119 9.33 -13.09 -20.79
N GLU A 120 9.46 -11.81 -21.10
CA GLU A 120 10.66 -11.18 -21.66
C GLU A 120 10.91 -9.85 -20.94
N PRO A 121 12.16 -9.33 -20.93
CA PRO A 121 12.44 -8.00 -20.41
C PRO A 121 11.59 -6.93 -21.11
N GLY A 122 11.15 -5.95 -20.34
CA GLY A 122 10.24 -4.91 -20.82
C GLY A 122 10.33 -3.63 -20.00
N TYR A 123 9.28 -2.83 -20.06
CA TYR A 123 9.16 -1.61 -19.27
C TYR A 123 8.11 -1.76 -18.18
N LEU A 124 8.34 -1.11 -17.06
CA LEU A 124 7.34 -0.81 -16.04
C LEU A 124 7.01 0.66 -16.18
N LEU A 125 5.72 0.96 -16.26
CA LEU A 125 5.25 2.33 -16.37
C LEU A 125 4.51 2.69 -15.09
N LEU A 126 4.86 3.84 -14.53
CA LEU A 126 4.14 4.45 -13.42
C LEU A 126 3.59 5.79 -13.90
N TRP A 127 2.28 5.94 -13.85
CA TRP A 127 1.62 7.21 -14.12
C TRP A 127 0.99 7.76 -12.84
N PRO A 128 1.73 8.61 -12.11
CA PRO A 128 1.19 9.21 -10.91
C PRO A 128 0.33 10.43 -11.24
N VAL A 129 -0.56 10.76 -10.31
CA VAL A 129 -1.42 11.94 -10.32
C VAL A 129 -1.45 12.47 -8.90
N LEU A 130 -1.17 13.77 -8.74
CA LEU A 130 -1.38 14.49 -7.49
C LEU A 130 -1.86 15.89 -7.82
N ASN A 131 -3.14 16.15 -7.62
CA ASN A 131 -3.78 17.41 -8.02
C ASN A 131 -4.52 18.06 -6.84
N HIS A 132 -4.30 19.36 -6.67
CA HIS A 132 -5.07 20.18 -5.73
C HIS A 132 -6.24 20.84 -6.46
N VAL A 133 -7.44 20.48 -6.04
CA VAL A 133 -8.71 20.87 -6.66
C VAL A 133 -9.44 21.87 -5.77
N ASP A 134 -10.02 22.88 -6.40
CA ASP A 134 -10.98 23.79 -5.77
C ASP A 134 -12.38 23.36 -6.19
N CYS A 135 -13.26 23.06 -5.22
CA CYS A 135 -14.61 22.59 -5.51
C CYS A 135 -15.51 23.66 -6.15
N ASN A 136 -15.08 24.92 -6.18
CA ASN A 136 -15.83 26.04 -6.76
C ASN A 136 -15.62 26.23 -8.26
N GLY A 137 -14.79 25.41 -8.93
CA GLY A 137 -14.58 25.52 -10.38
C GLY A 137 -14.15 24.20 -11.02
N PRO A 138 -14.56 23.93 -12.28
CA PRO A 138 -14.12 22.74 -12.97
C PRO A 138 -12.61 22.82 -13.21
N ARG A 139 -11.88 21.76 -12.85
CA ARG A 139 -10.49 21.58 -13.23
C ARG A 139 -10.31 20.20 -13.86
N GLU A 140 -9.64 20.18 -15.00
CA GLU A 140 -9.14 18.94 -15.56
C GLU A 140 -7.97 18.46 -14.69
N VAL A 141 -8.04 17.20 -14.27
CA VAL A 141 -6.95 16.51 -13.61
C VAL A 141 -5.88 16.27 -14.67
N THR A 142 -4.70 16.88 -14.50
CA THR A 142 -3.58 16.66 -15.42
C THR A 142 -2.69 15.55 -14.87
N PRO A 143 -2.47 14.47 -15.63
CA PRO A 143 -1.48 13.47 -15.26
C PRO A 143 -0.08 14.02 -15.23
N GLN A 144 0.73 13.48 -14.33
CA GLN A 144 2.15 13.82 -14.22
C GLN A 144 2.92 13.15 -15.37
N LYS A 145 4.23 13.37 -15.45
CA LYS A 145 5.07 12.70 -16.46
C LYS A 145 5.07 11.18 -16.22
N LEU A 146 4.69 10.42 -17.25
CA LEU A 146 4.80 8.95 -17.24
C LEU A 146 6.26 8.55 -16.99
N LYS A 147 6.49 7.81 -15.91
CA LYS A 147 7.79 7.20 -15.61
C LYS A 147 7.88 5.85 -16.29
N SER A 148 9.03 5.56 -16.88
CA SER A 148 9.30 4.31 -17.57
C SER A 148 10.63 3.74 -17.10
N SER A 149 10.61 2.53 -16.57
CA SER A 149 11.77 1.84 -16.01
C SER A 149 11.94 0.48 -16.67
N LEU A 150 13.17 0.06 -16.95
CA LEU A 150 13.42 -1.28 -17.48
C LEU A 150 13.21 -2.34 -16.38
N ALA A 151 12.59 -3.45 -16.74
CA ALA A 151 12.43 -4.60 -15.86
C ALA A 151 12.89 -5.90 -16.52
N PRO A 152 13.52 -6.81 -15.75
CA PRO A 152 13.87 -8.13 -16.24
C PRO A 152 12.61 -8.99 -16.42
N ALA A 153 12.75 -10.05 -17.23
CA ALA A 153 11.77 -11.14 -17.25
C ALA A 153 11.68 -11.82 -15.87
N GLY A 154 10.48 -12.23 -15.48
CA GLY A 154 10.24 -12.87 -14.19
C GLY A 154 8.81 -12.72 -13.70
N LYS A 155 8.52 -13.43 -12.62
CA LYS A 155 7.25 -13.37 -11.89
C LYS A 155 7.40 -12.51 -10.64
N VAL A 156 6.47 -11.58 -10.46
CA VAL A 156 6.39 -10.73 -9.28
C VAL A 156 4.96 -10.70 -8.75
N TYR A 157 4.80 -10.93 -7.47
CA TYR A 157 3.57 -10.62 -6.76
C TYR A 157 3.63 -9.16 -6.32
N LEU A 158 2.77 -8.34 -6.90
CA LEU A 158 2.66 -6.92 -6.58
C LEU A 158 1.41 -6.70 -5.75
N ALA A 159 1.49 -5.84 -4.75
CA ALA A 159 0.33 -5.31 -4.06
C ALA A 159 0.55 -3.84 -3.71
N TYR A 160 -0.52 -3.07 -3.80
CA TYR A 160 -0.54 -1.68 -3.38
C TYR A 160 -1.81 -1.41 -2.60
N TYR A 161 -1.69 -0.63 -1.54
CA TYR A 161 -2.79 -0.26 -0.65
C TYR A 161 -2.69 1.21 -0.29
N VAL A 162 -3.83 1.84 -0.03
CA VAL A 162 -3.91 3.14 0.63
C VAL A 162 -4.65 3.02 1.95
N VAL A 163 -4.12 3.66 2.98
CA VAL A 163 -4.63 3.62 4.35
C VAL A 163 -4.76 5.05 4.89
N PRO A 164 -5.90 5.44 5.47
CA PRO A 164 -6.05 6.74 6.11
C PRO A 164 -5.19 6.86 7.36
N THR A 165 -4.47 7.97 7.48
CA THR A 165 -3.67 8.31 8.67
C THR A 165 -4.46 9.15 9.67
N LYS A 166 -5.52 9.82 9.22
CA LYS A 166 -6.48 10.58 10.06
C LYS A 166 -7.92 10.32 9.62
N GLU A 167 -8.85 10.88 10.40
CA GLU A 167 -10.26 10.91 10.00
C GLU A 167 -10.44 11.89 8.84
N GLY A 168 -11.07 11.43 7.76
CA GLY A 168 -11.28 12.23 6.56
C GLY A 168 -12.46 11.76 5.72
N GLU A 169 -12.86 12.59 4.76
CA GLU A 169 -13.89 12.27 3.77
C GLU A 169 -13.25 12.04 2.41
N PHE A 170 -13.57 10.90 1.80
CA PHE A 170 -12.92 10.45 0.58
C PHE A 170 -13.95 10.03 -0.45
N ARG A 171 -13.67 10.31 -1.72
CA ARG A 171 -14.25 9.57 -2.85
C ARG A 171 -13.25 8.51 -3.25
N VAL A 172 -13.67 7.26 -3.18
CA VAL A 172 -12.86 6.10 -3.57
C VAL A 172 -13.45 5.53 -4.84
N TYR A 173 -12.66 5.47 -5.91
CA TYR A 173 -13.08 4.82 -7.15
C TYR A 173 -12.79 3.32 -7.04
N GLU A 174 -13.74 2.48 -7.44
CA GLU A 174 -13.48 1.04 -7.53
C GLU A 174 -12.48 0.81 -8.67
N SER A 175 -11.35 0.13 -8.39
CA SER A 175 -10.39 -0.28 -9.43
C SER A 175 -11.11 -1.18 -10.42
N ILE A 176 -11.12 -0.80 -11.70
CA ILE A 176 -11.71 -1.61 -12.78
C ILE A 176 -10.61 -2.33 -13.57
N ALA A 177 -9.66 -2.94 -12.87
CA ALA A 177 -8.50 -3.65 -13.42
C ALA A 177 -8.79 -4.68 -14.55
N TRP A 178 -10.06 -4.97 -14.81
CA TRP A 178 -10.53 -5.93 -15.80
C TRP A 178 -11.62 -5.40 -16.75
N GLY A 179 -11.78 -4.07 -16.84
CA GLY A 179 -12.80 -3.43 -17.66
C GLY A 179 -14.19 -3.54 -17.04
N GLY A 180 -14.70 -2.43 -16.54
CA GLY A 180 -16.02 -2.35 -15.91
C GLY A 180 -16.54 -0.91 -15.86
N PRO A 181 -17.80 -0.68 -15.50
CA PRO A 181 -18.27 0.68 -15.27
C PRO A 181 -17.52 1.28 -14.08
N VAL A 182 -17.01 2.50 -14.25
CA VAL A 182 -16.42 3.26 -13.14
C VAL A 182 -17.49 3.47 -12.07
N LYS A 183 -17.23 2.93 -10.89
CA LYS A 183 -18.04 3.14 -9.69
C LYS A 183 -17.20 3.90 -8.67
N PHE A 184 -17.87 4.65 -7.83
CA PHE A 184 -17.24 5.31 -6.69
C PHE A 184 -18.17 5.28 -5.50
N GLU A 185 -17.57 5.40 -4.33
CA GLU A 185 -18.26 5.63 -3.06
C GLU A 185 -17.71 6.86 -2.36
N ASP A 186 -18.61 7.62 -1.74
CA ASP A 186 -18.28 8.75 -0.90
C ASP A 186 -18.32 8.27 0.57
N VAL A 187 -17.17 8.28 1.22
CA VAL A 187 -16.99 7.62 2.52
C VAL A 187 -16.27 8.53 3.50
N LYS A 188 -16.75 8.55 4.73
CA LYS A 188 -16.01 9.07 5.87
C LYS A 188 -15.30 7.92 6.55
N VAL A 189 -13.97 8.02 6.67
CA VAL A 189 -13.15 6.93 7.20
C VAL A 189 -12.17 7.40 8.26
N LYS A 190 -11.78 6.47 9.12
CA LYS A 190 -10.75 6.64 10.13
C LYS A 190 -10.10 5.29 10.43
N CYS A 191 -8.77 5.25 10.43
CA CYS A 191 -8.05 4.13 11.03
C CYS A 191 -7.92 4.33 12.54
N THR A 192 -8.22 3.30 13.33
CA THR A 192 -8.08 3.38 14.80
C THR A 192 -6.64 3.34 15.29
N CYS A 193 -5.67 3.09 14.42
CA CYS A 193 -4.25 2.99 14.73
C CYS A 193 -3.45 4.17 14.20
N SER A 194 -2.39 4.52 14.91
CA SER A 194 -1.36 5.43 14.38
C SER A 194 -0.58 4.75 13.26
N ILE A 195 0.09 5.55 12.43
CA ILE A 195 0.91 5.04 11.33
C ILE A 195 2.06 4.16 11.84
N GLU A 196 2.69 4.51 12.96
CA GLU A 196 3.76 3.72 13.57
C GLU A 196 3.25 2.36 14.03
N THR A 197 2.04 2.34 14.61
CA THR A 197 1.38 1.09 15.03
C THR A 197 1.05 0.21 13.82
N LEU A 198 0.61 0.82 12.72
CA LEU A 198 0.31 0.11 11.48
C LEU A 198 1.58 -0.50 10.87
N MET A 199 2.65 0.28 10.75
CA MET A 199 3.95 -0.19 10.22
C MET A 199 4.49 -1.34 11.07
N ALA A 200 4.44 -1.22 12.39
CA ALA A 200 4.87 -2.29 13.31
C ALA A 200 4.04 -3.57 13.13
N LYS A 201 2.71 -3.46 12.97
CA LYS A 201 1.86 -4.64 12.74
C LYS A 201 2.12 -5.32 11.41
N VAL A 202 2.40 -4.57 10.35
CA VAL A 202 2.79 -5.17 9.06
C VAL A 202 4.15 -5.85 9.18
N ASP A 203 5.13 -5.22 9.83
CA ASP A 203 6.44 -5.83 10.08
C ASP A 203 6.32 -7.12 10.90
N ASP A 204 5.54 -7.12 11.98
CA ASP A 204 5.25 -8.32 12.79
C ASP A 204 4.55 -9.41 11.96
N ALA A 205 3.61 -9.05 11.08
CA ALA A 205 2.93 -9.98 10.20
C ALA A 205 3.87 -10.60 9.17
N VAL A 206 4.72 -9.80 8.54
CA VAL A 206 5.76 -10.27 7.60
C VAL A 206 6.72 -11.23 8.28
N LYS A 207 7.19 -10.90 9.48
CA LYS A 207 8.03 -11.79 10.29
C LYS A 207 7.31 -13.08 10.68
N SER A 208 6.03 -12.99 11.03
CA SER A 208 5.19 -14.16 11.34
C SER A 208 4.97 -15.06 10.12
N ALA A 209 4.98 -14.50 8.91
CA ALA A 209 4.95 -15.25 7.64
C ALA A 209 6.29 -15.92 7.29
N GLY A 210 7.29 -15.85 8.18
CA GLY A 210 8.59 -16.52 8.06
C GLY A 210 9.66 -15.72 7.33
N PHE A 211 9.39 -14.45 7.02
CA PHE A 211 10.38 -13.57 6.41
C PHE A 211 11.33 -12.99 7.46
N VAL A 212 12.60 -12.87 7.10
CA VAL A 212 13.62 -12.19 7.91
C VAL A 212 14.10 -10.94 7.20
N GLN A 213 14.32 -9.87 7.95
CA GLN A 213 14.86 -8.62 7.41
C GLN A 213 16.28 -8.86 6.90
N VAL A 214 16.58 -8.38 5.69
CA VAL A 214 17.93 -8.40 5.11
C VAL A 214 18.56 -7.00 5.17
N PRO A 215 19.90 -6.87 5.05
CA PRO A 215 20.56 -5.58 5.10
C PRO A 215 19.89 -4.55 4.19
N SER A 216 19.79 -3.31 4.69
CA SER A 216 19.09 -2.23 4.02
C SER A 216 19.65 -2.03 2.62
N TRP A 217 18.79 -2.22 1.63
CA TRP A 217 19.00 -1.71 0.29
C TRP A 217 18.47 -0.28 0.26
N ASP A 218 19.39 0.68 0.12
CA ASP A 218 19.09 2.10 0.20
C ASP A 218 18.42 2.59 -1.08
N ILE A 219 17.12 2.84 -1.00
CA ILE A 219 16.30 3.52 -2.02
C ILE A 219 15.76 4.81 -1.41
N SER A 220 16.61 5.57 -0.73
CA SER A 220 16.21 6.82 -0.10
C SER A 220 15.88 7.88 -1.14
N GLY A 221 14.74 8.55 -0.94
CA GLY A 221 14.32 9.69 -1.74
C GLY A 221 12.84 9.99 -1.55
N SER A 222 12.46 11.26 -1.70
CA SER A 222 11.06 11.65 -1.88
C SER A 222 10.87 12.07 -3.32
N ASN A 223 9.76 11.70 -3.94
CA ASN A 223 9.36 12.27 -5.23
C ASN A 223 8.38 13.43 -5.01
N GLU A 224 7.89 14.04 -6.08
CA GLU A 224 7.00 15.20 -5.99
C GLU A 224 5.60 14.87 -5.43
N HIS A 225 5.19 13.60 -5.33
CA HIS A 225 3.87 13.16 -4.83
C HIS A 225 3.90 12.43 -3.49
N LEU A 226 5.00 11.73 -3.19
CA LEU A 226 5.11 10.82 -2.07
C LEU A 226 6.27 11.22 -1.16
N MET A 227 6.04 11.14 0.15
CA MET A 227 7.06 11.29 1.18
C MET A 227 7.30 9.94 1.86
N PRO A 228 8.49 9.33 1.75
CA PRO A 228 8.76 8.01 2.33
C PRO A 228 8.71 8.09 3.86
N LEU A 229 8.01 7.13 4.47
CA LEU A 229 7.98 6.92 5.92
C LEU A 229 8.93 5.80 6.34
N GLY A 230 9.11 4.81 5.48
CA GLY A 230 10.07 3.73 5.68
C GLY A 230 9.94 2.64 4.62
N ALA A 231 11.05 2.00 4.30
CA ALA A 231 11.10 0.85 3.42
C ALA A 231 11.93 -0.26 4.06
N THR A 232 11.54 -1.51 3.85
CA THR A 232 12.28 -2.67 4.35
C THR A 232 12.24 -3.81 3.34
N MET A 233 13.40 -4.43 3.13
CA MET A 233 13.53 -5.66 2.36
C MET A 233 13.61 -6.85 3.31
N TYR A 234 12.86 -7.89 2.99
CA TYR A 234 12.83 -9.15 3.70
C TYR A 234 13.12 -10.31 2.77
N ARG A 235 13.49 -11.46 3.34
CA ARG A 235 13.76 -12.71 2.61
C ARG A 235 13.17 -13.93 3.32
N ARG A 236 12.66 -14.88 2.56
CA ARG A 236 12.23 -16.21 3.01
C ARG A 236 12.63 -17.26 1.95
N GLY A 237 13.66 -18.05 2.23
CA GLY A 237 14.20 -18.98 1.23
C GLY A 237 14.79 -18.20 0.05
N ASP A 238 14.26 -18.41 -1.16
CA ASP A 238 14.63 -17.66 -2.36
C ASP A 238 13.69 -16.49 -2.68
N ASP A 239 12.60 -16.34 -1.92
CA ASP A 239 11.66 -15.23 -2.05
C ASP A 239 12.19 -13.99 -1.32
N TYR A 240 12.17 -12.86 -2.01
CA TYR A 240 12.41 -11.53 -1.46
C TYR A 240 11.08 -10.78 -1.42
N LEU A 241 10.89 -9.96 -0.39
CA LEU A 241 9.72 -9.11 -0.20
C LEU A 241 10.17 -7.70 0.15
N TYR A 242 9.85 -6.74 -0.70
CA TYR A 242 10.00 -5.31 -0.43
C TYR A 242 8.68 -4.75 0.11
N VAL A 243 8.74 -3.99 1.20
CA VAL A 243 7.60 -3.27 1.77
C VAL A 243 7.98 -1.80 1.97
N GLU A 244 7.21 -0.89 1.41
CA GLU A 244 7.38 0.56 1.56
C GLU A 244 6.09 1.21 2.07
N PHE A 245 6.24 2.15 3.00
CA PHE A 245 5.20 3.08 3.45
C PHE A 245 5.59 4.49 3.01
N SER A 246 4.67 5.16 2.32
CA SER A 246 4.88 6.52 1.80
C SER A 246 3.60 7.35 1.97
N GLU A 247 3.72 8.54 2.55
CA GLU A 247 2.61 9.49 2.68
C GLU A 247 2.33 10.17 1.34
N ALA A 248 1.06 10.24 0.94
CA ALA A 248 0.63 11.03 -0.20
C ALA A 248 0.61 12.52 0.20
N LYS A 249 1.44 13.33 -0.46
CA LYS A 249 1.66 14.72 -0.05
C LYS A 249 0.37 15.53 -0.11
N GLY A 250 0.07 16.20 1.00
CA GLY A 250 -1.14 17.01 1.12
C GLY A 250 -2.40 16.19 1.37
N MET A 251 -2.28 14.90 1.67
CA MET A 251 -3.39 14.02 2.04
C MET A 251 -3.12 13.32 3.37
N ASP A 252 -4.20 12.99 4.08
CA ASP A 252 -4.17 12.11 5.25
C ASP A 252 -4.21 10.63 4.83
N LEU A 253 -3.34 10.25 3.88
CA LEU A 253 -3.23 8.90 3.31
C LEU A 253 -1.77 8.41 3.28
N VAL A 254 -1.58 7.14 3.58
CA VAL A 254 -0.33 6.41 3.32
C VAL A 254 -0.56 5.34 2.28
N ARG A 255 0.32 5.34 1.28
CA ARG A 255 0.48 4.26 0.32
C ARG A 255 1.41 3.20 0.88
N VAL A 256 0.97 1.95 0.82
CA VAL A 256 1.75 0.75 1.17
C VAL A 256 2.01 -0.02 -0.11
N LEU A 257 3.29 -0.16 -0.49
CA LEU A 257 3.71 -0.95 -1.65
C LEU A 257 4.39 -2.23 -1.17
N MET A 258 3.95 -3.37 -1.70
CA MET A 258 4.52 -4.69 -1.42
C MET A 258 4.88 -5.39 -2.72
N ILE A 259 6.12 -5.88 -2.83
CA ILE A 259 6.64 -6.53 -4.03
C ILE A 259 7.37 -7.80 -3.62
N MET A 260 6.89 -8.96 -4.05
CA MET A 260 7.49 -10.27 -3.74
C MET A 260 7.90 -11.04 -5.00
N GLY A 261 9.06 -11.67 -4.97
CA GLY A 261 9.63 -12.43 -6.09
C GLY A 261 11.09 -12.76 -5.85
N ASP A 262 11.85 -13.05 -6.90
CA ASP A 262 13.32 -13.17 -6.78
C ASP A 262 13.98 -11.81 -6.54
N GLU A 263 15.18 -11.80 -5.97
CA GLU A 263 15.89 -10.57 -5.58
C GLU A 263 16.03 -9.56 -6.73
N LYS A 264 16.38 -10.03 -7.93
CA LYS A 264 16.66 -9.15 -9.07
C LYS A 264 15.39 -8.48 -9.54
N THR A 265 14.31 -9.24 -9.66
CA THR A 265 13.03 -8.72 -10.16
C THR A 265 12.37 -7.82 -9.12
N VAL A 266 12.40 -8.18 -7.83
CA VAL A 266 11.90 -7.33 -6.74
C VAL A 266 12.61 -5.97 -6.72
N LYS A 267 13.94 -5.96 -6.88
CA LYS A 267 14.70 -4.70 -6.92
C LYS A 267 14.31 -3.82 -8.11
N ALA A 268 14.20 -4.39 -9.30
CA ALA A 268 13.80 -3.62 -10.48
C ALA A 268 12.39 -3.00 -10.34
N TYR A 269 11.44 -3.74 -9.76
CA TYR A 269 10.09 -3.23 -9.52
C TYR A 269 10.05 -2.17 -8.41
N ALA A 270 10.80 -2.38 -7.34
CA ALA A 270 10.89 -1.40 -6.26
C ALA A 270 11.52 -0.10 -6.76
N GLU A 271 12.59 -0.12 -7.56
CA GLU A 271 13.16 1.07 -8.18
C GLU A 271 12.17 1.80 -9.10
N ALA A 272 11.33 1.05 -9.83
CA ALA A 272 10.34 1.63 -10.73
C ALA A 272 9.18 2.32 -10.01
N PHE A 273 8.78 1.79 -8.85
CA PHE A 273 7.54 2.17 -8.17
C PHE A 273 7.74 2.81 -6.79
N THR A 274 8.95 2.86 -6.26
CA THR A 274 9.25 3.51 -4.98
C THR A 274 8.96 5.02 -5.00
N ALA A 275 8.67 5.56 -3.81
CA ALA A 275 8.69 7.01 -3.60
C ALA A 275 10.09 7.61 -3.83
N GLY A 276 11.16 6.82 -3.63
CA GLY A 276 12.55 7.23 -3.67
C GLY A 276 13.28 6.93 -4.98
N SER A 277 12.79 7.41 -6.12
CA SER A 277 13.63 7.45 -7.32
C SER A 277 14.41 8.76 -7.31
N ILE A 278 15.74 8.73 -7.22
CA ILE A 278 16.59 9.88 -7.60
C ILE A 278 16.22 10.20 -9.05
N GLU A 279 15.67 11.38 -9.29
CA GLU A 279 15.53 11.89 -10.64
C GLU A 279 16.94 11.97 -11.26
N GLY A 280 17.19 11.13 -12.25
CA GLY A 280 18.36 11.24 -13.12
C GLY A 280 18.19 12.37 -14.11
#